data_AF-A0A0D0CER9-F1
#
_entry.id   AF-A0A0D0CER9-F1
#
_cell.length_a   1.000
_cell.length_b   1.000
_cell.length_c   1.000
_cell.angle_alpha   90.00
_cell.angle_beta   90.00
_cell.angle_gamma   90.00
#
_symmetry.space_group_name_H-M   'P 1'
#
loop_
_entity.id
_entity.type
_entity.pdbx_description
1 polymer ?
#
loop_
_entity_poly.entity_id
_entity_poly.type
_entity_poly.pdbx_seq_one_letter_code
_entity_poly.pdbx_strand_id
1 'polypeptide(L)'
;MAGVEIPSGDTRVYYQDSSNGSILQLGITNAFTVGQYFASEVLVPSSEARSNSPIAAAALVNDETGLWEEIHVFFFSPENILSEYYYFTKTEVWNGGPTCTDCLTTKGFVGLAGNQMLYAMASSATTPPTLRVGFASAGAPNTISEAVNTGNGWSLASLS
;
A
#
# COMPACT_ATOMS: atom_id res chain seq x y z
N MET A 1 0.15 -10.17 -3.50
CA MET A 1 -1.02 -9.60 -4.18
C MET A 1 -1.88 -8.93 -3.12
N ALA A 2 -2.50 -7.80 -3.45
CA ALA A 2 -3.48 -7.11 -2.62
C ALA A 2 -4.65 -6.62 -3.48
N GLY A 3 -5.77 -6.28 -2.86
CA GLY A 3 -6.89 -5.64 -3.54
C GLY A 3 -7.67 -4.74 -2.61
N VAL A 4 -8.30 -3.72 -3.19
CA VAL A 4 -9.24 -2.81 -2.54
C VAL A 4 -10.46 -2.63 -3.43
N GLU A 5 -11.62 -2.41 -2.83
CA GLU A 5 -12.89 -2.19 -3.53
C GLU A 5 -13.67 -1.07 -2.83
N ILE A 6 -14.42 -0.29 -3.60
CA ILE A 6 -15.46 0.62 -3.09
C ILE A 6 -16.87 0.12 -3.42
N PRO A 7 -17.91 0.60 -2.71
CA PRO A 7 -19.29 0.16 -2.92
C PRO A 7 -19.83 0.30 -4.36
N SER A 8 -19.21 1.15 -5.20
CA SER A 8 -19.59 1.27 -6.62
C SER A 8 -19.10 0.13 -7.50
N GLY A 9 -18.28 -0.79 -6.96
CA GLY A 9 -17.70 -1.92 -7.68
C GLY A 9 -16.35 -1.62 -8.35
N ASP A 10 -15.85 -0.38 -8.29
CA ASP A 10 -14.48 -0.08 -8.69
C ASP A 10 -13.52 -0.84 -7.77
N THR A 11 -12.81 -1.79 -8.36
CA THR A 11 -11.87 -2.68 -7.69
C THR A 11 -10.48 -2.45 -8.25
N ARG A 12 -9.50 -2.29 -7.37
CA ARG A 12 -8.08 -2.20 -7.71
C ARG A 12 -7.35 -3.41 -7.17
N VAL A 13 -6.59 -4.10 -8.03
CA VAL A 13 -5.79 -5.27 -7.68
C VAL A 13 -4.32 -4.97 -7.97
N TYR A 14 -3.46 -5.31 -7.01
CA TYR A 14 -2.03 -5.08 -7.06
C TYR A 14 -1.28 -6.40 -6.98
N TYR A 15 -0.39 -6.65 -7.93
CA TYR A 15 0.43 -7.86 -7.94
C TYR A 15 1.78 -7.61 -8.59
N GLN A 16 2.75 -8.44 -8.23
CA GLN A 16 4.08 -8.37 -8.81
C GLN A 16 4.12 -9.17 -10.12
N ASP A 17 4.60 -8.54 -11.19
CA ASP A 17 4.85 -9.19 -12.47
C ASP A 17 5.99 -10.20 -12.32
N SER A 18 5.73 -11.46 -12.64
CA SER A 18 6.71 -12.55 -12.56
C SER A 18 7.86 -12.42 -13.55
N SER A 19 7.72 -11.63 -14.62
CA SER A 19 8.72 -11.48 -15.67
C SER A 19 9.82 -10.47 -15.32
N ASN A 20 9.47 -9.39 -14.61
CA ASN A 20 10.39 -8.28 -14.34
C ASN A 20 10.38 -7.78 -12.88
N GLY A 21 9.46 -8.23 -12.03
CA GLY A 21 9.39 -7.83 -10.62
C GLY A 21 8.72 -6.48 -10.34
N SER A 22 8.21 -5.79 -11.36
CA SER A 22 7.41 -4.56 -11.17
C SER A 22 6.09 -4.88 -10.47
N ILE A 23 5.49 -3.89 -9.79
CA ILE A 23 4.13 -4.03 -9.25
C ILE A 23 3.17 -3.38 -10.22
N LEU A 24 2.21 -4.18 -10.70
CA LEU A 24 1.16 -3.77 -11.61
C LEU A 24 -0.11 -3.44 -10.83
N GLN A 25 -0.84 -2.43 -11.29
CA GLN A 25 -2.22 -2.17 -10.90
C GLN A 25 -3.16 -2.70 -11.99
N LEU A 26 -4.24 -3.37 -11.60
CA LEU A 26 -5.39 -3.68 -12.45
C LEU A 26 -6.64 -2.96 -11.93
N GLY A 27 -7.37 -2.32 -12.84
CA GLY A 27 -8.71 -1.81 -12.60
C GLY A 27 -9.77 -2.77 -13.14
N ILE A 28 -10.74 -3.13 -12.29
CA ILE A 28 -11.86 -4.01 -12.63
C ILE A 28 -13.17 -3.36 -12.16
N THR A 29 -14.20 -3.35 -13.01
CA THR A 29 -15.48 -2.66 -12.72
C THR A 29 -16.50 -3.47 -11.90
N ASN A 30 -16.29 -4.77 -11.71
CA ASN A 30 -17.17 -5.67 -10.94
C ASN A 30 -16.44 -7.00 -10.65
N ALA A 31 -17.11 -7.97 -10.03
CA ALA A 31 -16.62 -9.33 -9.80
C ALA A 31 -15.96 -9.93 -11.05
N PHE A 32 -14.85 -10.66 -10.87
CA PHE A 32 -14.03 -11.24 -11.96
C PHE A 32 -14.81 -12.07 -12.99
N THR A 33 -15.97 -12.61 -12.64
CA THR A 33 -16.81 -13.41 -13.55
C THR A 33 -17.63 -12.57 -14.53
N VAL A 34 -17.82 -11.27 -14.28
CA VAL A 34 -18.70 -10.38 -15.06
C VAL A 34 -18.04 -9.03 -15.36
N GLY A 35 -17.23 -8.52 -14.45
CA GLY A 35 -16.55 -7.23 -14.54
C GLY A 35 -15.62 -7.14 -15.74
N GLN A 36 -15.41 -5.91 -16.20
CA GLN A 36 -14.52 -5.63 -17.31
C GLN A 36 -13.20 -5.08 -16.77
N TYR A 37 -12.11 -5.66 -17.27
CA TYR A 37 -10.80 -5.04 -17.21
C TYR A 37 -10.85 -3.69 -17.91
N PHE A 38 -10.43 -2.62 -17.24
CA PHE A 38 -10.41 -1.28 -17.83
C PHE A 38 -9.04 -0.60 -17.81
N ALA A 39 -8.10 -1.06 -16.99
CA ALA A 39 -6.75 -0.52 -16.93
C ALA A 39 -5.73 -1.55 -16.39
N SER A 40 -4.53 -1.56 -16.97
CA SER A 40 -3.31 -2.18 -16.44
C SER A 40 -2.18 -1.19 -16.61
N GLU A 41 -1.46 -0.92 -15.53
CA GLU A 41 -0.30 -0.04 -15.56
C GLU A 41 0.78 -0.50 -14.59
N VAL A 42 2.01 -0.15 -14.91
CA VAL A 42 3.13 -0.30 -13.97
C VAL A 42 2.99 0.78 -12.92
N LEU A 43 2.63 0.38 -11.70
CA LEU A 43 2.55 1.29 -10.57
C LEU A 43 3.94 1.50 -9.95
N VAL A 44 4.64 0.41 -9.65
CA VAL A 44 5.97 0.44 -9.03
C VAL A 44 6.98 -0.13 -10.02
N PRO A 45 8.01 0.64 -10.42
CA PRO A 45 9.09 0.13 -11.26
C PRO A 45 9.80 -1.07 -10.62
N SER A 46 10.31 -1.98 -11.44
CA SER A 46 11.03 -3.17 -10.96
C SER A 46 12.30 -2.83 -10.17
N SER A 47 12.89 -1.66 -10.37
CA SER A 47 14.04 -1.17 -9.59
C SER A 47 13.69 -0.80 -8.15
N GLU A 48 12.41 -0.64 -7.83
CA GLU A 48 11.95 -0.14 -6.54
C GLU A 48 11.29 -1.21 -5.68
N ALA A 49 10.86 -2.32 -6.26
CA ALA A 49 10.26 -3.44 -5.55
C ALA A 49 11.24 -4.62 -5.42
N ARG A 50 11.37 -5.17 -4.21
CA ARG A 50 12.10 -6.43 -3.98
C ARG A 50 11.48 -7.55 -4.82
N SER A 51 12.28 -8.45 -5.37
CA SER A 51 11.75 -9.70 -5.92
C SER A 51 10.97 -10.49 -4.86
N ASN A 52 9.79 -10.99 -5.21
CA ASN A 52 8.86 -11.66 -4.31
C ASN A 52 8.52 -10.81 -3.07
N SER A 53 8.24 -9.52 -3.29
CA SER A 53 7.80 -8.61 -2.23
C SER A 53 6.36 -8.95 -1.83
N PRO A 54 6.03 -9.08 -0.53
CA PRO A 54 4.64 -9.05 -0.12
C PRO A 54 4.06 -7.67 -0.48
N ILE A 55 2.78 -7.66 -0.84
CA ILE A 55 2.06 -6.45 -1.23
C ILE A 55 0.84 -6.37 -0.33
N ALA A 56 0.64 -5.22 0.30
CA ALA A 56 -0.59 -4.88 1.00
C ALA A 56 -1.17 -3.59 0.42
N ALA A 57 -2.48 -3.45 0.49
CA ALA A 57 -3.16 -2.23 0.06
C ALA A 57 -4.24 -1.86 1.06
N ALA A 58 -4.47 -0.57 1.24
CA ALA A 58 -5.56 -0.02 2.02
C ALA A 58 -6.08 1.23 1.31
N ALA A 59 -7.35 1.56 1.51
CA ALA A 59 -7.95 2.72 0.89
C ALA A 59 -8.81 3.48 1.90
N LEU A 60 -8.81 4.80 1.75
CA LEU A 60 -9.77 5.69 2.38
C LEU A 60 -10.86 6.00 1.35
N VAL A 61 -12.10 5.92 1.81
CA VAL A 61 -13.29 6.16 1.01
C VAL A 61 -14.02 7.32 1.64
N ASN A 62 -14.44 8.27 0.81
CA ASN A 62 -15.26 9.38 1.28
C ASN A 62 -16.66 8.84 1.62
N ASP A 63 -17.04 8.93 2.89
CA ASP A 63 -18.31 8.37 3.39
C ASP A 63 -19.56 9.02 2.77
N GLU A 64 -19.46 10.25 2.26
CA GLU A 64 -20.58 10.96 1.64
C GLU A 64 -20.84 10.55 0.19
N THR A 65 -19.77 10.31 -0.57
CA THR A 65 -19.82 10.03 -2.02
C THR A 65 -19.63 8.55 -2.35
N GLY A 66 -19.05 7.77 -1.43
CA GLY A 66 -18.64 6.38 -1.66
C GLY A 66 -17.49 6.24 -2.67
N LEU A 67 -16.79 7.33 -2.98
CA LEU A 67 -15.67 7.37 -3.91
C LEU A 67 -14.33 7.27 -3.16
N TRP A 68 -13.28 6.86 -3.88
CA TRP A 68 -11.91 6.91 -3.36
C TRP A 68 -11.55 8.31 -2.87
N GLU A 69 -10.89 8.37 -1.72
CA GLU A 69 -10.19 9.55 -1.23
C GLU A 69 -8.67 9.35 -1.35
N GLU A 70 -8.19 8.23 -0.81
CA GLU A 70 -6.80 7.81 -0.90
C GLU A 70 -6.71 6.30 -1.15
N ILE A 71 -5.66 5.87 -1.85
CA ILE A 71 -5.30 4.46 -1.98
C ILE A 71 -3.82 4.32 -1.68
N HIS A 72 -3.45 3.41 -0.78
CA HIS A 72 -2.08 3.16 -0.38
C HIS A 72 -1.69 1.74 -0.73
N VAL A 73 -0.50 1.59 -1.30
CA VAL A 73 0.11 0.31 -1.68
C VAL A 73 1.46 0.20 -1.01
N PHE A 74 1.62 -0.82 -0.18
CA PHE A 74 2.80 -1.08 0.62
C PHE A 74 3.52 -2.33 0.12
N PHE A 75 4.86 -2.25 0.12
CA PHE A 75 5.74 -3.33 -0.32
C PHE A 75 7.13 -3.13 0.30
N PHE A 76 8.03 -4.08 0.11
CA PHE A 76 9.45 -3.90 0.44
C PHE A 76 10.29 -3.57 -0.80
N SER A 77 11.20 -2.61 -0.65
CA SER A 77 12.26 -2.30 -1.64
C SER A 77 13.35 -3.37 -1.69
N PRO A 78 14.25 -3.37 -2.70
CA PRO A 78 15.38 -4.29 -2.76
C PRO A 78 16.24 -4.31 -1.48
N GLU A 79 16.35 -3.18 -0.78
CA GLU A 79 17.06 -3.02 0.49
C GLU A 79 16.24 -3.49 1.70
N ASN A 80 15.07 -4.08 1.49
CA ASN A 80 14.09 -4.45 2.51
C ASN A 80 13.55 -3.27 3.31
N ILE A 81 13.52 -2.07 2.74
CA ILE A 81 12.81 -0.93 3.33
C ILE A 81 11.32 -1.07 3.05
N LEU A 82 10.49 -0.93 4.08
CA LEU A 82 9.04 -0.82 3.90
C LEU A 82 8.77 0.49 3.14
N SER A 83 8.14 0.35 1.98
CA SER A 83 7.92 1.41 1.01
C SER A 83 6.44 1.56 0.72
N GLU A 84 6.07 2.76 0.27
CA GLU A 84 4.70 3.16 -0.04
C GLU A 84 4.64 3.85 -1.40
N TYR A 85 3.59 3.50 -2.14
CA TYR A 85 3.00 4.35 -3.16
C TYR A 85 1.59 4.69 -2.72
N TYR A 86 1.17 5.96 -2.81
CA TYR A 86 -0.20 6.35 -2.51
C TYR A 86 -0.77 7.26 -3.60
N TYR A 87 -2.07 7.07 -3.86
CA TYR A 87 -2.87 7.89 -4.76
C TYR A 87 -3.74 8.81 -3.91
N PHE A 88 -3.70 10.10 -4.20
CA PHE A 88 -4.60 11.08 -3.60
C PHE A 88 -5.54 11.63 -4.65
N THR A 89 -6.85 11.42 -4.50
CA THR A 89 -7.81 11.69 -5.58
C THR A 89 -7.94 13.16 -5.92
N LYS A 90 -7.62 14.06 -4.97
CA LYS A 90 -7.59 15.51 -5.22
C LYS A 90 -6.51 15.92 -6.22
N THR A 91 -5.38 15.21 -6.27
CA THR A 91 -4.29 15.49 -7.22
C THR A 91 -4.29 14.55 -8.41
N GLU A 92 -5.04 13.45 -8.34
CA GLU A 92 -5.13 12.41 -9.37
C GLU A 92 -3.76 11.83 -9.79
N VAL A 93 -2.81 11.81 -8.86
CA VAL A 93 -1.42 11.39 -9.11
C VAL A 93 -1.00 10.39 -8.04
N TRP A 94 -0.30 9.34 -8.48
CA TRP A 94 0.44 8.45 -7.61
C TRP A 94 1.73 9.12 -7.13
N ASN A 95 1.90 9.17 -5.83
CA ASN A 95 3.11 9.63 -5.16
C ASN A 95 3.83 8.42 -4.60
N GLY A 96 5.15 8.35 -4.80
CA GLY A 96 5.92 7.19 -4.40
C GLY A 96 7.39 7.30 -4.76
N GLY A 97 8.11 6.24 -4.44
CA GLY A 97 9.51 6.07 -4.76
C GLY A 97 10.47 6.89 -3.91
N PRO A 98 11.78 6.88 -4.25
CA PRO A 98 12.84 7.40 -3.39
C PRO A 98 12.76 8.91 -3.12
N THR A 99 12.06 9.67 -3.96
CA THR A 99 11.93 11.12 -3.84
C THR A 99 10.68 11.57 -3.11
N CYS A 100 9.78 10.65 -2.74
CA CYS A 100 8.56 10.99 -2.02
C CYS A 100 8.84 11.29 -0.55
N THR A 101 8.93 12.57 -0.18
CA THR A 101 9.38 13.01 1.14
C THR A 101 8.37 12.77 2.27
N ASP A 102 7.11 12.64 1.92
CA ASP A 102 5.97 12.41 2.82
C ASP A 102 5.54 10.94 2.88
N CYS A 103 6.00 10.10 1.95
CA CYS A 103 5.77 8.65 1.96
C CYS A 103 6.47 7.97 3.15
N LEU A 104 5.88 6.85 3.58
CA LEU A 104 6.42 5.94 4.59
C LEU A 104 7.87 5.54 4.28
N THR A 105 8.22 5.36 3.00
CA THR A 105 9.54 4.96 2.50
C THR A 105 10.70 5.71 3.18
N THR A 106 10.53 7.01 3.43
CA THR A 106 11.57 7.87 4.02
C THR A 106 11.87 7.59 5.48
N LYS A 107 10.98 6.85 6.18
CA LYS A 107 11.21 6.45 7.56
C LYS A 107 12.25 5.36 7.71
N GLY A 108 12.57 4.65 6.61
CA GLY A 108 13.62 3.64 6.61
C GLY A 108 13.30 2.44 7.51
N PHE A 109 12.03 2.09 7.66
CA PHE A 109 11.63 0.92 8.44
C PHE A 109 12.11 -0.35 7.73
N VAL A 110 13.07 -1.05 8.32
CA VAL A 110 13.68 -2.24 7.72
C VAL A 110 12.88 -3.49 8.10
N GLY A 111 12.40 -4.22 7.08
CA GLY A 111 11.74 -5.50 7.23
C GLY A 111 12.71 -6.67 7.40
N LEU A 112 12.23 -7.75 7.99
CA LEU A 112 12.96 -9.00 8.09
C LEU A 112 13.11 -9.64 6.70
N ALA A 113 14.36 -9.84 6.26
CA ALA A 113 14.67 -10.38 4.94
C ALA A 113 13.98 -11.72 4.68
N GLY A 114 13.42 -11.89 3.48
CA GLY A 114 12.71 -13.11 3.06
C GLY A 114 11.32 -13.31 3.68
N ASN A 115 10.93 -12.49 4.66
CA ASN A 115 9.61 -12.57 5.28
C ASN A 115 8.51 -12.02 4.35
N GLN A 116 7.31 -12.59 4.46
CA GLN A 116 6.12 -12.29 3.65
C GLN A 116 4.98 -11.65 4.47
N MET A 117 5.21 -11.39 5.76
CA MET A 117 4.25 -10.75 6.65
C MET A 117 4.12 -9.27 6.29
N LEU A 118 2.97 -8.91 5.71
CA LEU A 118 2.59 -7.53 5.46
C LEU A 118 1.05 -7.43 5.49
N TYR A 119 0.52 -6.48 6.23
CA TYR A 119 -0.89 -6.07 6.13
C TYR A 119 -0.99 -4.56 6.17
N ALA A 120 -2.09 -4.03 5.67
CA ALA A 120 -2.43 -2.62 5.76
C ALA A 120 -3.89 -2.45 6.16
N MET A 121 -4.17 -1.41 6.94
CA MET A 121 -5.51 -1.02 7.33
C MET A 121 -5.63 0.50 7.27
N ALA A 122 -6.77 0.97 6.78
CA ALA A 122 -7.15 2.37 6.80
C ALA A 122 -8.46 2.52 7.56
N SER A 123 -8.59 3.61 8.33
CA SER A 123 -9.80 3.94 9.08
C SER A 123 -10.12 5.42 8.95
N SER A 124 -11.32 5.71 8.43
CA SER A 124 -11.94 7.05 8.41
C SER A 124 -12.63 7.40 9.72
N ALA A 125 -12.64 6.49 10.72
CA ALA A 125 -13.34 6.71 11.99
C ALA A 125 -12.65 7.76 12.90
N THR A 126 -11.46 8.23 12.52
CA THR A 126 -10.72 9.29 13.22
C THR A 126 -10.52 10.49 12.31
N THR A 127 -10.37 11.68 12.90
CA THR A 127 -9.99 12.88 12.17
C THR A 127 -8.72 13.46 12.80
N PRO A 128 -7.57 13.44 12.09
CA PRO A 128 -7.35 12.89 10.73
C PRO A 128 -7.51 11.35 10.66
N PRO A 129 -7.70 10.77 9.46
CA PRO A 129 -7.78 9.32 9.27
C PRO A 129 -6.53 8.59 9.79
N THR A 130 -6.69 7.33 10.16
CA THR A 130 -5.59 6.49 10.64
C THR A 130 -5.22 5.42 9.61
N LEU A 131 -3.94 5.35 9.28
CA LEU A 131 -3.34 4.28 8.47
C LEU A 131 -2.42 3.44 9.34
N ARG A 132 -2.46 2.12 9.17
CA ARG A 132 -1.61 1.15 9.86
C ARG A 132 -1.05 0.15 8.88
N VAL A 133 0.23 -0.18 9.03
CA VAL A 133 0.93 -1.18 8.22
C VAL A 133 1.71 -2.09 9.15
N GLY A 134 1.29 -3.35 9.24
CA GLY A 134 1.97 -4.34 10.05
C GLY A 134 2.96 -5.16 9.24
N PHE A 135 4.14 -5.39 9.79
CA PHE A 135 5.22 -6.10 9.14
C PHE A 135 6.13 -6.81 10.14
N ALA A 136 6.91 -7.79 9.68
CA ALA A 136 8.01 -8.35 10.47
C ALA A 136 9.23 -7.43 10.37
N SER A 137 9.63 -6.79 11.46
CA SER A 137 10.80 -5.90 11.48
C SER A 137 12.12 -6.66 11.63
N ALA A 138 13.19 -6.16 11.00
CA ALA A 138 14.55 -6.65 11.25
C ALA A 138 15.02 -6.38 12.69
N GLY A 139 14.54 -5.31 13.33
CA GLY A 139 14.90 -4.96 14.71
C GLY A 139 14.16 -5.77 15.78
N ALA A 140 13.07 -6.43 15.41
CA ALA A 140 12.26 -7.27 16.30
C ALA A 140 11.79 -8.53 15.55
N PRO A 141 12.73 -9.42 15.17
CA PRO A 141 12.41 -10.59 14.34
C PRO A 141 11.44 -11.53 15.05
N ASN A 142 10.66 -12.29 14.27
CA ASN A 142 9.64 -13.23 14.75
C ASN A 142 8.47 -12.58 15.52
N THR A 143 8.32 -11.26 15.42
CA THR A 143 7.18 -10.51 15.95
C THR A 143 6.60 -9.59 14.87
N ILE A 144 5.45 -9.00 15.15
CA ILE A 144 4.84 -7.98 14.29
C ILE A 144 5.18 -6.61 14.87
N SER A 145 5.68 -5.72 14.00
CA SER A 145 5.76 -4.28 14.24
C SER A 145 4.70 -3.58 13.38
N GLU A 146 4.17 -2.46 13.84
CA GLU A 146 3.24 -1.64 13.07
C GLU A 146 3.82 -0.25 12.84
N ALA A 147 3.83 0.19 11.59
CA ALA A 147 3.94 1.60 11.25
C ALA A 147 2.54 2.22 11.26
N VAL A 148 2.39 3.39 11.85
CA VAL A 148 1.12 4.10 11.98
C VAL A 148 1.26 5.55 11.54
N ASN A 149 0.24 6.05 10.83
CA ASN A 149 0.06 7.46 10.52
C ASN A 149 -1.31 7.89 11.05
N THR A 150 -1.30 8.85 11.98
CA THR A 150 -2.50 9.47 12.56
C THR A 150 -2.58 10.94 12.17
N GLY A 151 -2.14 11.28 10.95
CA GLY A 151 -2.04 12.63 10.37
C GLY A 151 -0.86 13.49 10.82
N ASN A 152 0.00 12.99 11.71
CA ASN A 152 1.28 13.62 12.06
C ASN A 152 2.48 12.97 11.36
N GLY A 153 2.20 12.18 10.30
CA GLY A 153 3.18 11.38 9.59
C GLY A 153 3.42 10.01 10.21
N TRP A 154 4.27 9.24 9.55
CA TRP A 154 4.56 7.84 9.90
C TRP A 154 5.48 7.71 11.11
N SER A 155 5.13 6.79 12.02
CA SER A 155 5.90 6.38 13.20
C SER A 155 5.69 4.90 13.51
N LEU A 156 6.48 4.30 14.40
CA LEU A 156 6.20 2.95 14.91
C LEU A 156 5.15 3.03 16.03
N ALA A 157 4.14 2.18 15.96
CA ALA A 157 3.09 2.10 16.96
C ALA A 157 3.61 1.52 18.28
N SER A 158 3.15 2.08 19.40
CA SER A 158 3.28 1.47 20.73
C SER A 158 2.05 0.61 21.04
N LEU A 159 2.23 -0.40 21.89
CA LEU A 159 1.14 -1.23 22.43
C LEU A 159 0.35 -0.55 23.58
N SER A 160 0.60 0.74 23.82
CA SER A 160 0.11 1.49 25.00
C SER A 160 -1.32 1.98 24.85
#